data_AF-A0A960YAW3-F1
#
_entry.id   AF-A0A960YAW3-F1
#
_cell.length_a   1.000
_cell.length_b   1.000
_cell.length_c   1.000
_cell.angle_alpha   90.00
_cell.angle_beta   90.00
_cell.angle_gamma   90.00
#
_symmetry.space_group_name_H-M   'P 1'
#
loop_
_entity.id
_entity.type
_entity.pdbx_description
1 polymer ?
#
loop_
_entity_poly.entity_id
_entity_poly.type
_entity_poly.pdbx_seq_one_letter_code
_entity_poly.pdbx_strand_id
1 'polypeptide(L)' 'EADLDKGMISVNSPIARALIGKETGDIIDLRAPGGIRSLEILGVSYG' A
#
# COMPACT_ATOMS: atom_id res chain seq x y z
N GLU A 1 0.34 -2.52 -16.17
CA GLU A 1 -1.00 -2.39 -15.56
C GLU A 1 -1.00 -2.81 -14.07
N ALA A 2 -2.00 -2.39 -13.28
CA ALA A 2 -2.31 -3.05 -12.00
C ALA A 2 -3.09 -4.33 -12.28
N ASP A 3 -2.50 -5.48 -11.99
CA ASP A 3 -3.18 -6.75 -12.00
C ASP A 3 -3.59 -7.06 -10.55
N LEU A 4 -4.81 -6.65 -10.16
CA LEU A 4 -5.36 -6.98 -8.84
C LEU A 4 -5.46 -8.50 -8.64
N ASP A 5 -5.62 -9.26 -9.74
CA ASP A 5 -5.68 -10.72 -9.75
C ASP A 5 -4.36 -11.37 -9.29
N LYS A 6 -3.23 -10.68 -9.51
CA LYS A 6 -1.89 -11.13 -9.06
C LYS A 6 -1.50 -10.49 -7.73
N GLY A 7 -2.43 -9.83 -7.04
CA GLY A 7 -2.15 -9.06 -5.82
C GLY A 7 -1.25 -7.84 -6.09
N MET A 8 -1.14 -7.39 -7.34
CA MET A 8 -0.29 -6.27 -7.71
C MET A 8 -1.06 -4.95 -7.66
N ILE A 9 -0.46 -3.96 -6.98
CA ILE A 9 -1.00 -2.62 -6.87
C ILE A 9 -0.32 -1.73 -7.91
N SER A 10 -1.09 -0.93 -8.63
CA SER A 10 -0.53 0.03 -9.59
C SER A 10 0.29 1.08 -8.86
N VAL A 11 1.46 1.43 -9.40
CA VAL A 11 2.30 2.55 -8.93
C VAL A 11 1.56 3.89 -8.91
N ASN A 12 0.53 4.03 -9.75
CA ASN A 12 -0.33 5.21 -9.81
C ASN A 12 -1.42 5.26 -8.73
N SER A 13 -1.60 4.18 -7.97
CA SER A 13 -2.60 4.14 -6.89
C SER A 13 -2.16 5.01 -5.71
N PRO A 14 -3.09 5.68 -5.01
CA PRO A 14 -2.77 6.42 -3.78
C PRO A 14 -2.04 5.56 -2.74
N ILE A 15 -2.37 4.26 -2.69
CA ILE A 15 -1.76 3.29 -1.78
C ILE A 15 -0.28 3.09 -2.12
N ALA A 16 0.04 2.89 -3.40
CA ALA A 16 1.42 2.67 -3.82
C ALA A 16 2.31 3.88 -3.47
N ARG A 17 1.81 5.10 -3.68
CA ARG A 17 2.52 6.32 -3.30
C ARG A 17 2.71 6.47 -1.79
N ALA A 18 1.69 6.09 -1.01
CA ALA A 18 1.77 6.11 0.46
C ALA A 18 2.78 5.10 1.01
N LEU A 19 3.07 4.02 0.28
CA LEU A 19 4.06 3.01 0.64
C LEU A 19 5.49 3.40 0.23
N ILE A 20 5.68 4.36 -0.69
CA ILE A 20 7.03 4.78 -1.12
C ILE A 20 7.75 5.46 0.05
N GLY A 21 8.93 4.93 0.40
CA GLY A 21 9.77 5.46 1.48
C GLY A 21 9.31 5.06 2.88
N LYS A 22 8.39 4.09 2.99
CA LYS A 22 7.98 3.49 4.27
C LYS A 22 8.72 2.19 4.54
N GLU A 23 8.92 1.89 5.82
CA GLU A 23 9.68 0.73 6.25
C GLU A 23 8.81 -0.26 7.03
N THR A 24 9.35 -1.44 7.34
CA THR A 24 8.63 -2.43 8.14
C THR A 24 8.35 -1.88 9.54
N GLY A 25 7.10 -1.95 9.97
CA GLY A 25 6.62 -1.36 11.23
C GLY A 25 6.03 0.05 11.08
N ASP A 26 6.11 0.68 9.89
CA ASP A 26 5.35 1.91 9.63
C ASP A 26 3.85 1.61 9.49
N ILE A 27 3.05 2.56 9.98
CA ILE A 27 1.60 2.57 9.78
C ILE A 27 1.26 3.66 8.74
N ILE A 28 0.45 3.30 7.74
CA ILE A 28 -0.06 4.21 6.72
C ILE A 28 -1.58 4.36 6.84
N ASP A 29 -2.05 5.61 6.75
CA ASP A 29 -3.48 5.91 6.73
C ASP A 29 -3.97 6.10 5.30
N LEU A 30 -4.79 5.17 4.83
CA LEU A 30 -5.42 5.23 3.52
C LEU A 30 -6.80 5.88 3.61
N ARG A 31 -6.97 7.01 2.94
CA ARG A 31 -8.28 7.64 2.77
C ARG A 31 -9.03 6.95 1.63
N ALA A 32 -9.94 6.05 1.98
CA ALA A 32 -10.90 5.48 1.06
C ALA A 32 -12.24 6.23 1.16
N PRO A 33 -13.08 6.24 0.11
CA PRO A 33 -14.40 6.87 0.15
C PRO A 33 -15.32 6.29 1.24
N GLY A 34 -15.03 5.10 1.78
CA GLY A 34 -15.74 4.49 2.90
C GLY A 34 -15.14 4.76 4.28
N GLY A 35 -14.12 5.61 4.40
CA GLY A 35 -13.45 5.93 5.66
C GLY A 35 -11.93 5.83 5.59
N ILE A 36 -11.27 6.20 6.70
CA ILE A 36 -9.82 6.06 6.84
C ILE A 36 -9.51 4.61 7.24
N ARG A 37 -8.65 3.94 6.47
CA ARG A 37 -8.13 2.61 6.76
C ARG A 37 -6.66 2.70 7.08
N SER A 38 -6.30 2.43 8.32
CA SER A 38 -4.89 2.33 8.74
C SER A 38 -4.37 0.93 8.42
N LEU A 39 -3.22 0.84 7.74
CA LEU A 39 -2.53 -0.41 7.46
C LEU A 39 -1.13 -0.37 8.04
N GLU A 40 -0.68 -1.49 8.59
CA GLU A 40 0.69 -1.65 9.09
C GLU A 40 1.53 -2.44 8.09
N ILE A 41 2.76 -2.01 7.85
CA ILE A 41 3.71 -2.71 7.00
C ILE A 41 4.34 -3.84 7.81
N LEU A 42 3.86 -5.06 7.60
CA LEU A 42 4.36 -6.24 8.31
C LEU A 42 5.75 -6.72 7.82
N GLY A 43 6.12 -6.37 6.59
CA GLY A 43 7.41 -6.78 6.02
C GLY A 43 7.51 -6.40 4.54
N VAL A 44 8.75 -6.21 4.08
CA VAL A 44 9.08 -5.99 2.67
C VAL A 44 9.90 -7.18 2.16
N SER A 45 9.46 -7.80 1.06
CA SER A 45 10.16 -8.90 0.40
C SER A 45 10.48 -8.51 -1.03
N TYR A 46 11.73 -8.66 -1.42
CA TYR A 46 12.17 -8.52 -2.81
C TYR A 46 12.32 -9.93 -3.39
N GLY A 47 11.59 -10.23 -4.48
CA GLY A 47 11.64 -11.49 -5.21
C GLY A 47 12.22 -11.29 -6.60
#